data_AF-A0A2H0BEQ0-F1
#
_entry.id   AF-A0A2H0BEQ0-F1
#
_cell.length_a   1.000
_cell.length_b   1.000
_cell.length_c   1.000
_cell.angle_alpha   90.00
_cell.angle_beta   90.00
_cell.angle_gamma   90.00
#
_symmetry.space_group_name_H-M   'P 1'
#
loop_
_entity.id
_entity.type
_entity.pdbx_description
1 polymer ?
#
loop_
_entity_poly.entity_id
_entity_poly.type
_entity_poly.pdbx_seq_one_letter_code
_entity_poly.pdbx_strand_id
1 'polypeptide(L)'
;MLQRLKILGVIILIGIQFPGSIIASGPLTTTTISGVLGEDGWYNSNVTVSFDATTYASRPQSLTYSINGGDAITRAYSRVPDEPGNGSFETINQNIPYHWESSDQGLVYVSFLQSSEGNRSVALAHTSEDPTFIYVHNRNNPTPVSLGDDIDVLAQVYPLLSEGSLAYFEVWGVDSMHQNDQLLSYSNYIAESTTIWTTAISSLTVPGNVSFLYLKLGLMSNPTGIAFWDNVRILTPAHKTAHIDVPITENGQFNFLYYTQDTDGQRETDQFLTVKMDTSAPKPWQEFGFVKGVCDNCYETQSAIIDQQSGIQVSSAKYRYYTDYLSQQWSSWIPVSSTVLYNSQSPAPNGSTQMIALQTGEVNYGSPASGPFRVQYKVQDLSGRESVSPIYGLFNPWLHIDGSIFVEGQIAVYSPDPGITLATADVVSGQAVLSMPHTGWEVSSYSHVLANAHSLSTLIPQYDNLLSSGEGLGLHLPTVSGVYTQAGDVVVDTEMLSTGFETTAQSTVVLITGNLIISNDISSIPGNHTIFVVDGDVKVDAQVSEITGIYMMSGDFISDSSGTSQVQLTINGSVIALGQLQLGRDLGVGNVNNNENTPAEVFNWQPQYITDSELISYLTGSDTTYTWREVE
;
A
#
# COMPACT_ATOMS: atom_id res chain seq x y z
N MET A 1 29.71 -76.27 -59.74
CA MET A 1 28.43 -76.97 -59.52
C MET A 1 27.77 -76.29 -58.32
N LEU A 2 26.66 -75.61 -58.57
CA LEU A 2 26.00 -74.64 -57.70
C LEU A 2 25.14 -75.27 -56.58
N GLN A 3 24.92 -74.44 -55.55
CA GLN A 3 23.77 -74.37 -54.62
C GLN A 3 23.51 -75.51 -53.61
N ARG A 4 23.45 -75.11 -52.33
CA ARG A 4 22.65 -75.81 -51.31
C ARG A 4 21.83 -74.82 -50.48
N LEU A 5 20.61 -75.30 -50.21
CA LEU A 5 19.43 -74.62 -49.71
C LEU A 5 19.36 -74.67 -48.16
N LYS A 6 18.73 -73.64 -47.58
CA LYS A 6 18.41 -73.41 -46.17
C LYS A 6 17.45 -74.45 -45.57
N ILE A 7 17.70 -74.86 -44.32
CA ILE A 7 16.70 -75.02 -43.24
C ILE A 7 17.41 -74.66 -41.92
N LEU A 8 16.97 -73.59 -41.24
CA LEU A 8 17.44 -73.18 -39.91
C LEU A 8 16.25 -73.25 -38.94
N GLY A 9 16.50 -73.82 -37.76
CA GLY A 9 15.52 -74.00 -36.69
C GLY A 9 15.01 -72.67 -36.11
N VAL A 10 13.74 -72.70 -35.71
CA VAL A 10 12.94 -71.58 -35.23
C VAL A 10 13.37 -71.19 -33.81
N ILE A 11 13.95 -70.00 -33.66
CA ILE A 11 13.96 -69.24 -32.41
C ILE A 11 12.77 -68.28 -32.49
N ILE A 12 11.81 -68.43 -31.60
CA ILE A 12 10.70 -67.48 -31.47
C ILE A 12 11.26 -66.23 -30.76
N LEU A 13 11.66 -65.22 -31.53
CA LEU A 13 11.80 -63.86 -31.04
C LEU A 13 10.38 -63.31 -30.80
N ILE A 14 9.96 -63.23 -29.54
CA ILE A 14 8.90 -62.31 -29.15
C ILE A 14 9.55 -60.92 -29.21
N GLY A 15 9.12 -60.10 -30.16
CA GLY A 15 9.56 -58.71 -30.29
C GLY A 15 9.10 -57.90 -29.08
N ILE A 16 9.96 -57.81 -28.07
CA ILE A 16 9.84 -56.81 -27.01
C ILE A 16 10.34 -55.50 -27.61
N GLN A 17 9.42 -54.56 -27.80
CA GLN A 17 9.73 -53.18 -28.14
C GLN A 17 10.50 -52.58 -26.96
N PHE A 18 11.76 -52.21 -27.17
CA PHE A 18 12.52 -51.43 -26.18
C PHE A 18 11.87 -50.04 -26.07
N PRO A 19 11.36 -49.62 -24.90
CA PRO A 19 11.14 -48.20 -24.70
C PRO A 19 12.51 -47.54 -24.77
N GLY A 20 12.67 -46.61 -25.73
CA GLY A 20 13.86 -45.78 -25.82
C GLY A 20 14.10 -45.05 -24.50
N SER A 21 15.36 -44.70 -24.22
CA SER A 21 15.74 -43.88 -23.06
C SER A 21 14.75 -42.74 -22.86
N ILE A 22 13.93 -42.84 -21.82
CA ILE A 22 13.05 -41.76 -21.42
C ILE A 22 13.96 -40.74 -20.76
N ILE A 23 14.25 -39.65 -21.46
CA ILE A 23 15.01 -38.54 -20.92
C ILE A 23 14.08 -37.87 -19.90
N ALA A 24 14.50 -37.81 -18.63
CA ALA A 24 13.80 -37.03 -17.63
C ALA A 24 13.69 -35.58 -18.12
N SER A 25 12.46 -35.06 -18.24
CA SER A 25 12.25 -33.64 -18.49
C SER A 25 12.34 -32.91 -17.15
N GLY A 26 13.16 -31.87 -17.07
CA GLY A 26 13.24 -31.00 -15.90
C GLY A 26 11.87 -30.39 -15.52
N PRO A 27 11.78 -29.73 -14.36
CA PRO A 27 10.53 -29.16 -13.87
C PRO A 27 9.97 -28.11 -14.83
N LEU A 28 8.63 -28.04 -14.90
CA LEU A 28 7.87 -27.02 -15.62
C LEU A 28 6.99 -26.25 -14.64
N THR A 29 7.07 -24.93 -14.65
CA THR A 29 6.25 -24.05 -13.81
C THR A 29 5.18 -23.34 -14.63
N THR A 30 3.93 -23.39 -14.18
CA THR A 30 2.83 -22.55 -14.70
C THR A 30 2.54 -21.44 -13.69
N THR A 31 2.29 -20.23 -14.17
CA THR A 31 1.94 -19.09 -13.31
C THR A 31 0.51 -18.62 -13.53
N THR A 32 -0.17 -18.29 -12.44
CA THR A 32 -1.47 -17.61 -12.47
C THR A 32 -1.44 -16.40 -11.54
N ILE A 33 -2.24 -15.39 -11.87
CA ILE A 33 -2.35 -14.16 -11.09
C ILE A 33 -3.80 -14.04 -10.65
N SER A 34 -4.01 -13.86 -9.35
CA SER A 34 -5.33 -13.57 -8.78
C SER A 34 -5.40 -12.13 -8.26
N GLY A 35 -6.54 -11.48 -8.46
CA GLY A 35 -6.80 -10.09 -8.09
C GLY A 35 -7.92 -9.51 -8.95
N VAL A 36 -8.35 -8.29 -8.64
CA VAL A 36 -9.32 -7.54 -9.44
C VAL A 36 -8.56 -6.76 -10.51
N LEU A 37 -8.68 -7.21 -11.76
CA LEU A 37 -8.10 -6.52 -12.90
C LEU A 37 -8.87 -5.22 -13.16
N GLY A 38 -8.15 -4.09 -13.16
CA GLY A 38 -8.63 -2.78 -13.55
C GLY A 38 -8.38 -2.52 -15.04
N GLU A 39 -7.96 -1.30 -15.36
CA GLU A 39 -7.62 -0.89 -16.73
C GLU A 39 -6.12 -1.08 -17.05
N ASP A 40 -5.76 -1.05 -18.33
CA ASP A 40 -4.38 -1.07 -18.85
C ASP A 40 -3.42 -2.14 -18.27
N GLY A 41 -3.99 -3.27 -17.82
CA GLY A 41 -3.25 -4.39 -17.23
C GLY A 41 -2.85 -4.20 -15.77
N TRP A 42 -3.36 -3.16 -15.10
CA TRP A 42 -3.17 -2.91 -13.69
C TRP A 42 -4.23 -3.61 -12.85
N TYR A 43 -3.83 -4.20 -11.73
CA TYR A 43 -4.75 -4.71 -10.72
C TYR A 43 -5.08 -3.61 -9.72
N ASN A 44 -6.36 -3.47 -9.37
CA ASN A 44 -6.82 -2.48 -8.40
C ASN A 44 -7.08 -3.06 -7.00
N SER A 45 -6.70 -4.31 -6.77
CA SER A 45 -6.68 -4.98 -5.47
C SER A 45 -5.31 -5.60 -5.21
N ASN A 46 -5.08 -6.05 -3.97
CA ASN A 46 -3.96 -6.94 -3.68
C ASN A 46 -3.95 -8.13 -4.66
N VAL A 47 -2.74 -8.53 -5.05
CA VAL A 47 -2.51 -9.58 -6.04
C VAL A 47 -1.81 -10.77 -5.38
N THR A 48 -2.13 -11.98 -5.79
CA THR A 48 -1.31 -13.17 -5.48
C THR A 48 -0.84 -13.82 -6.77
N VAL A 49 0.47 -14.03 -6.87
CA VAL A 49 1.09 -14.80 -7.95
C VAL A 49 1.26 -16.23 -7.46
N SER A 50 0.60 -17.15 -8.15
CA SER A 50 0.64 -18.58 -7.87
C SER A 50 1.57 -19.27 -8.84
N PHE A 51 2.48 -20.09 -8.31
CA PHE A 51 3.44 -20.89 -9.06
C PHE A 51 3.12 -22.37 -8.88
N ASP A 52 2.66 -23.01 -9.94
CA ASP A 52 2.33 -24.43 -9.98
C ASP A 52 3.43 -25.18 -10.74
N ALA A 53 4.26 -25.93 -10.02
CA ALA A 53 5.34 -26.73 -10.60
C ALA A 53 4.88 -28.17 -10.87
N THR A 54 5.36 -28.72 -11.98
CA THR A 54 5.16 -30.11 -12.38
C THR A 54 6.47 -30.74 -12.80
N THR A 55 6.68 -32.02 -12.48
CA THR A 55 7.88 -32.78 -12.85
C THR A 55 7.53 -34.14 -13.45
N TYR A 56 8.51 -34.74 -14.11
CA TYR A 56 8.45 -36.11 -14.60
C TYR A 56 9.60 -36.93 -14.00
N ALA A 57 9.30 -38.10 -13.42
CA ALA A 57 10.28 -38.99 -12.78
C ALA A 57 11.12 -38.37 -11.64
N SER A 58 10.83 -37.14 -11.24
CA SER A 58 11.45 -36.40 -10.13
C SER A 58 10.36 -35.65 -9.35
N ARG A 59 10.75 -34.86 -8.34
CA ARG A 59 9.82 -34.06 -7.53
C ARG A 59 10.21 -32.59 -7.55
N PRO A 60 9.26 -31.63 -7.54
CA PRO A 60 9.61 -30.23 -7.36
C PRO A 60 10.29 -30.04 -5.99
N GLN A 61 11.47 -29.42 -5.97
CA GLN A 61 12.25 -29.20 -4.74
C GLN A 61 12.09 -27.76 -4.24
N SER A 62 12.31 -26.78 -5.12
CA SER A 62 12.23 -25.38 -4.74
C SER A 62 11.90 -24.46 -5.91
N LEU A 63 11.19 -23.38 -5.61
CA LEU A 63 11.06 -22.21 -6.46
C LEU A 63 12.15 -21.19 -6.08
N THR A 64 12.87 -20.68 -7.06
CA THR A 64 13.70 -19.48 -6.87
C THR A 64 13.15 -18.35 -7.72
N TYR A 65 12.94 -17.18 -7.11
CA TYR A 65 12.47 -15.99 -7.81
C TYR A 65 13.17 -14.72 -7.33
N SER A 66 13.33 -13.74 -8.19
CA SER A 66 13.69 -12.37 -7.83
C SER A 66 12.66 -11.39 -8.40
N ILE A 67 12.51 -10.25 -7.72
CA ILE A 67 11.58 -9.19 -8.11
C ILE A 67 12.40 -7.95 -8.45
N ASN A 68 12.15 -7.37 -9.62
CA ASN A 68 12.79 -6.14 -10.10
C ASN A 68 14.33 -6.20 -10.12
N GLY A 69 14.90 -7.39 -10.37
CA GLY A 69 16.34 -7.60 -10.41
C GLY A 69 17.04 -7.57 -9.04
N GLY A 70 16.27 -7.59 -7.95
CA GLY A 70 16.81 -7.71 -6.59
C GLY A 70 17.34 -9.11 -6.27
N ASP A 71 17.63 -9.34 -4.99
CA ASP A 71 18.16 -10.61 -4.51
C ASP A 71 17.21 -11.78 -4.77
N ALA A 72 17.79 -12.93 -5.11
CA ALA A 72 17.02 -14.15 -5.33
C ALA A 72 16.51 -14.72 -4.00
N ILE A 73 15.22 -15.06 -3.98
CA ILE A 73 14.53 -15.71 -2.87
C ILE A 73 14.27 -17.16 -3.29
N THR A 74 14.79 -18.11 -2.52
CA THR A 74 14.52 -19.54 -2.72
C THR A 74 13.55 -20.04 -1.66
N ARG A 75 12.45 -20.65 -2.09
CA ARG A 75 11.44 -21.29 -1.24
C ARG A 75 11.36 -22.77 -1.57
N ALA A 76 11.50 -23.61 -0.55
CA ALA A 76 11.29 -25.05 -0.69
C ALA A 76 9.80 -25.36 -0.82
N TYR A 77 9.45 -26.31 -1.70
CA TYR A 77 8.10 -26.86 -1.76
C TYR A 77 7.84 -27.79 -0.57
N SER A 78 6.57 -27.92 -0.20
CA SER A 78 6.15 -28.88 0.84
C SER A 78 6.40 -30.31 0.37
N ARG A 79 7.05 -31.11 1.21
CA ARG A 79 7.45 -32.48 0.87
C ARG A 79 6.35 -33.48 1.26
N VAL A 80 5.77 -34.16 0.27
CA VAL A 80 5.06 -35.43 0.49
C VAL A 80 6.08 -36.50 0.96
N PRO A 81 5.83 -37.30 2.01
CA PRO A 81 6.74 -38.38 2.41
C PRO A 81 7.07 -39.31 1.25
N ASP A 82 8.29 -39.87 1.22
CA ASP A 82 8.63 -40.83 0.16
C ASP A 82 7.94 -42.17 0.40
N GLU A 83 7.47 -42.75 -0.68
CA GLU A 83 6.93 -44.09 -0.75
C GLU A 83 7.83 -44.94 -1.65
N PRO A 84 7.96 -46.26 -1.43
CA PRO A 84 7.43 -47.00 -0.29
C PRO A 84 8.19 -46.67 1.00
N GLY A 85 7.55 -46.95 2.15
CA GLY A 85 8.21 -46.81 3.45
C GLY A 85 9.58 -47.50 3.50
N ASN A 86 10.57 -46.80 4.05
CA ASN A 86 11.96 -47.28 4.18
C ASN A 86 12.63 -47.66 2.84
N GLY A 87 12.32 -46.96 1.75
CA GLY A 87 12.95 -47.15 0.43
C GLY A 87 14.45 -46.86 0.35
N SER A 88 15.01 -46.14 1.34
CA SER A 88 16.47 -45.95 1.53
C SER A 88 17.10 -47.00 2.45
N PHE A 89 16.32 -47.95 2.97
CA PHE A 89 16.80 -49.09 3.76
C PHE A 89 17.55 -48.74 5.07
N GLU A 90 17.40 -47.52 5.58
CA GLU A 90 18.06 -47.06 6.80
C GLU A 90 17.53 -47.70 8.08
N THR A 91 16.32 -48.27 8.05
CA THR A 91 15.71 -48.99 9.18
C THR A 91 15.76 -50.49 8.93
N ILE A 92 16.19 -51.28 9.92
CA ILE A 92 16.37 -52.75 9.77
C ILE A 92 15.62 -53.53 10.84
N ASN A 93 15.18 -54.74 10.48
CA ASN A 93 14.64 -55.75 11.38
C ASN A 93 15.28 -57.11 11.06
N GLN A 94 15.99 -57.70 12.03
CA GLN A 94 16.55 -59.06 11.91
C GLN A 94 17.33 -59.33 10.60
N ASN A 95 18.18 -58.39 10.18
CA ASN A 95 19.06 -58.42 9.00
C ASN A 95 18.42 -58.16 7.63
N ILE A 96 17.13 -57.81 7.59
CA ILE A 96 16.44 -57.34 6.39
C ILE A 96 15.93 -55.91 6.63
N PRO A 97 15.73 -55.08 5.59
CA PRO A 97 15.16 -53.76 5.78
C PRO A 97 13.74 -53.86 6.39
N TYR A 98 13.45 -52.99 7.36
CA TYR A 98 12.12 -52.92 7.98
C TYR A 98 11.05 -52.65 6.91
N HIS A 99 9.92 -53.37 6.98
CA HIS A 99 8.83 -53.41 5.97
C HIS A 99 9.12 -54.13 4.64
N TRP A 100 10.31 -54.71 4.48
CA TRP A 100 10.70 -55.49 3.31
C TRP A 100 10.97 -56.95 3.67
N GLU A 101 10.70 -57.85 2.73
CA GLU A 101 10.83 -59.31 2.85
C GLU A 101 11.56 -59.88 1.63
N SER A 102 12.28 -60.98 1.80
CA SER A 102 13.08 -61.62 0.74
C SER A 102 12.40 -62.87 0.17
N SER A 103 12.68 -63.19 -1.08
CA SER A 103 12.39 -64.52 -1.64
C SER A 103 13.17 -65.62 -0.91
N ASP A 104 12.58 -66.81 -0.79
CA ASP A 104 13.22 -67.99 -0.15
C ASP A 104 14.46 -68.52 -0.90
N GLN A 105 14.72 -67.98 -2.09
CA GLN A 105 15.84 -68.37 -2.95
C GLN A 105 16.84 -67.21 -3.01
N GLY A 106 18.11 -67.48 -2.66
CA GLY A 106 19.21 -66.50 -2.68
C GLY A 106 19.62 -65.92 -1.33
N LEU A 107 20.72 -65.17 -1.36
CA LEU A 107 21.24 -64.42 -0.20
C LEU A 107 20.79 -62.97 -0.32
N VAL A 108 20.01 -62.51 0.67
CA VAL A 108 19.59 -61.11 0.81
C VAL A 108 20.20 -60.57 2.10
N TYR A 109 20.90 -59.44 2.01
CA TYR A 109 21.50 -58.80 3.18
C TYR A 109 21.57 -57.29 3.02
N VAL A 110 21.53 -56.59 4.15
CA VAL A 110 21.77 -55.15 4.19
C VAL A 110 23.27 -54.88 4.05
N SER A 111 23.64 -54.04 3.09
CA SER A 111 25.02 -53.67 2.81
C SER A 111 25.34 -52.27 3.34
N PHE A 112 26.54 -52.12 3.88
CA PHE A 112 27.15 -50.83 4.26
C PHE A 112 28.30 -50.44 3.32
N LEU A 113 28.60 -51.29 2.33
CA LEU A 113 29.74 -51.12 1.44
C LEU A 113 29.40 -50.20 0.26
N GLN A 114 28.13 -50.19 -0.13
CA GLN A 114 27.59 -49.42 -1.23
C GLN A 114 26.26 -48.86 -0.77
N SER A 115 26.06 -47.55 -0.84
CA SER A 115 24.76 -46.89 -0.70
C SER A 115 24.68 -45.77 -1.73
N SER A 116 23.47 -45.51 -2.22
CA SER A 116 23.13 -44.37 -3.06
C SER A 116 22.53 -43.23 -2.24
N GLU A 117 21.76 -43.55 -1.20
CA GLU A 117 21.17 -42.58 -0.27
C GLU A 117 21.41 -43.06 1.15
N GLY A 118 21.80 -42.16 2.05
CA GLY A 118 22.15 -42.55 3.41
C GLY A 118 23.38 -43.47 3.46
N ASN A 119 23.35 -44.45 4.36
CA ASN A 119 24.49 -45.30 4.71
C ASN A 119 24.26 -46.79 4.39
N ARG A 120 23.09 -47.17 3.86
CA ARG A 120 22.72 -48.56 3.65
C ARG A 120 22.12 -48.81 2.28
N SER A 121 22.24 -50.03 1.80
CA SER A 121 21.49 -50.55 0.65
C SER A 121 21.07 -51.99 0.92
N VAL A 122 20.23 -52.58 0.07
CA VAL A 122 19.93 -54.01 0.10
C VAL A 122 20.66 -54.73 -1.03
N ALA A 123 21.41 -55.77 -0.69
CA ALA A 123 22.16 -56.59 -1.64
C ALA A 123 21.46 -57.92 -1.88
N LEU A 124 21.32 -58.30 -3.14
CA LEU A 124 20.85 -59.60 -3.60
C LEU A 124 22.03 -60.33 -4.22
N ALA A 125 22.34 -61.53 -3.75
CA ALA A 125 23.41 -62.36 -4.29
C ALA A 125 22.92 -63.80 -4.53
N HIS A 126 23.28 -64.37 -5.67
CA HIS A 126 22.95 -65.74 -6.01
C HIS A 126 24.13 -66.44 -6.68
N THR A 127 24.30 -67.74 -6.40
CA THR A 127 25.45 -68.53 -6.85
C THR A 127 25.05 -69.87 -7.48
N SER A 128 23.79 -70.08 -7.86
CA SER A 128 23.34 -71.33 -8.49
C SER A 128 23.37 -71.26 -10.01
N GLU A 129 23.69 -72.39 -10.63
CA GLU A 129 23.76 -72.55 -12.09
C GLU A 129 22.38 -72.45 -12.77
N ASP A 130 21.28 -72.68 -12.02
CA ASP A 130 19.92 -72.53 -12.54
C ASP A 130 19.47 -71.06 -12.48
N PRO A 131 18.97 -70.49 -13.60
CA PRO A 131 18.46 -69.13 -13.62
C PRO A 131 17.22 -68.98 -12.74
N THR A 132 17.34 -68.20 -11.67
CA THR A 132 16.24 -67.89 -10.76
C THR A 132 16.18 -66.39 -10.49
N PHE A 133 14.98 -65.84 -10.47
CA PHE A 133 14.73 -64.47 -10.06
C PHE A 133 14.64 -64.40 -8.54
N ILE A 134 15.68 -63.88 -7.91
CA ILE A 134 15.69 -63.62 -6.46
C ILE A 134 15.33 -62.16 -6.22
N TYR A 135 14.59 -61.87 -5.15
CA TYR A 135 14.10 -60.51 -4.93
C TYR A 135 13.87 -60.17 -3.47
N VAL A 136 13.76 -58.86 -3.22
CA VAL A 136 13.23 -58.28 -1.99
C VAL A 136 11.97 -57.47 -2.32
N HIS A 137 10.94 -57.53 -1.47
CA HIS A 137 9.64 -56.93 -1.73
C HIS A 137 9.00 -56.28 -0.51
N ASN A 138 8.12 -55.30 -0.74
CA ASN A 138 7.34 -54.65 0.31
C ASN A 138 5.85 -55.06 0.31
N ARG A 139 5.49 -56.22 -0.26
CA ARG A 139 4.09 -56.68 -0.41
C ARG A 139 3.21 -56.52 0.83
N ASN A 140 3.73 -56.76 2.04
CA ASN A 140 2.95 -56.65 3.28
C ASN A 140 2.86 -55.21 3.83
N ASN A 141 3.52 -54.26 3.17
CA ASN A 141 3.46 -52.83 3.43
C ASN A 141 3.39 -52.08 2.07
N PRO A 142 2.33 -52.32 1.28
CA PRO A 142 2.23 -51.78 -0.07
C PRO A 142 1.81 -50.29 -0.03
N THR A 143 2.18 -49.54 -1.06
CA THR A 143 1.91 -48.10 -1.18
C THR A 143 0.52 -47.86 -1.75
N PRO A 144 -0.33 -47.02 -1.14
CA PRO A 144 -1.66 -46.71 -1.65
C PRO A 144 -1.60 -45.89 -2.94
N VAL A 145 -2.50 -46.17 -3.88
CA VAL A 145 -2.63 -45.45 -5.16
C VAL A 145 -4.09 -45.27 -5.57
N SER A 146 -4.36 -44.28 -6.43
CA SER A 146 -5.71 -44.05 -6.98
C SER A 146 -5.82 -44.55 -8.42
N LEU A 147 -7.03 -44.97 -8.81
CA LEU A 147 -7.35 -45.33 -10.19
C LEU A 147 -7.02 -44.17 -11.13
N GLY A 148 -6.26 -44.47 -12.19
CA GLY A 148 -5.92 -43.52 -13.24
C GLY A 148 -4.74 -42.62 -12.90
N ASP A 149 -4.11 -42.80 -11.73
CA ASP A 149 -2.86 -42.11 -11.40
C ASP A 149 -1.77 -42.53 -12.38
N ASP A 150 -1.09 -41.54 -12.98
CA ASP A 150 0.16 -41.75 -13.69
C ASP A 150 1.31 -41.72 -12.69
N ILE A 151 1.96 -42.87 -12.48
CA ILE A 151 3.00 -43.04 -11.48
C ILE A 151 4.36 -43.30 -12.12
N ASP A 152 5.41 -42.88 -11.43
CA ASP A 152 6.79 -43.22 -11.76
C ASP A 152 7.42 -43.98 -10.59
N VAL A 153 7.90 -45.19 -10.86
CA VAL A 153 8.63 -46.01 -9.90
C VAL A 153 10.11 -45.97 -10.25
N LEU A 154 10.95 -45.65 -9.27
CA LEU A 154 12.39 -45.52 -9.43
C LEU A 154 13.11 -46.32 -8.35
N ALA A 155 14.26 -46.88 -8.69
CA ALA A 155 15.20 -47.42 -7.73
C ALA A 155 16.63 -47.29 -8.27
N GLN A 156 17.58 -46.94 -7.41
CA GLN A 156 18.99 -46.96 -7.78
C GLN A 156 19.51 -48.39 -7.65
N VAL A 157 20.29 -48.83 -8.64
CA VAL A 157 20.96 -50.14 -8.61
C VAL A 157 22.43 -50.04 -8.94
N TYR A 158 23.23 -50.79 -8.19
CA TYR A 158 24.65 -51.03 -8.45
C TYR A 158 24.84 -52.52 -8.80
N PRO A 159 24.92 -52.86 -10.10
CA PRO A 159 25.05 -54.23 -10.58
C PRO A 159 26.52 -54.72 -10.66
N LEU A 160 26.79 -55.90 -10.10
CA LEU A 160 27.99 -56.71 -10.31
C LEU A 160 27.58 -58.08 -10.87
N LEU A 161 27.40 -58.14 -12.19
CA LEU A 161 26.72 -59.21 -12.91
C LEU A 161 27.68 -60.03 -13.78
N SER A 162 27.51 -61.36 -13.81
CA SER A 162 28.08 -62.21 -14.86
C SER A 162 27.33 -62.04 -16.17
N GLU A 163 27.98 -62.43 -17.28
CA GLU A 163 27.33 -62.49 -18.59
C GLU A 163 26.04 -63.33 -18.52
N GLY A 164 24.92 -62.74 -18.95
CA GLY A 164 23.59 -63.38 -18.91
C GLY A 164 22.76 -63.11 -17.66
N SER A 165 23.31 -62.44 -16.64
CA SER A 165 22.55 -61.98 -15.46
C SER A 165 21.91 -60.61 -15.70
N LEU A 166 20.75 -60.36 -15.07
CA LEU A 166 19.99 -59.11 -15.18
C LEU A 166 19.56 -58.61 -13.79
N ALA A 167 19.65 -57.29 -13.57
CA ALA A 167 18.99 -56.61 -12.46
C ALA A 167 17.80 -55.79 -13.00
N TYR A 168 16.64 -55.94 -12.35
CA TYR A 168 15.42 -55.18 -12.64
C TYR A 168 14.44 -55.30 -11.48
N PHE A 169 13.41 -54.46 -11.46
CA PHE A 169 12.29 -54.63 -10.54
C PHE A 169 10.98 -54.89 -11.27
N GLU A 170 10.06 -55.53 -10.55
CA GLU A 170 8.68 -55.73 -10.96
C GLU A 170 7.76 -54.81 -10.16
N VAL A 171 6.80 -54.18 -10.82
CA VAL A 171 5.73 -53.40 -10.18
C VAL A 171 4.47 -54.23 -10.16
N TRP A 172 3.98 -54.52 -8.95
CA TRP A 172 2.79 -55.33 -8.73
C TRP A 172 1.69 -54.49 -8.09
N GLY A 173 0.44 -54.83 -8.39
CA GLY A 173 -0.75 -54.26 -7.80
C GLY A 173 -1.57 -55.31 -7.05
N VAL A 174 -2.28 -54.85 -6.02
CA VAL A 174 -3.32 -55.61 -5.30
C VAL A 174 -4.57 -54.76 -5.14
N ASP A 175 -5.71 -55.42 -4.92
CA ASP A 175 -6.97 -54.75 -4.66
C ASP A 175 -7.04 -54.15 -3.24
N SER A 176 -8.16 -53.51 -2.92
CA SER A 176 -8.40 -52.86 -1.62
C SER A 176 -8.42 -53.82 -0.42
N MET A 177 -8.52 -55.14 -0.66
CA MET A 177 -8.43 -56.17 0.36
C MET A 177 -7.04 -56.83 0.43
N HIS A 178 -6.04 -56.28 -0.27
CA HIS A 178 -4.70 -56.84 -0.45
C HIS A 178 -4.71 -58.25 -1.07
N GLN A 179 -5.72 -58.53 -1.89
CA GLN A 179 -5.86 -59.77 -2.65
C GLN A 179 -5.57 -59.51 -4.14
N ASN A 180 -5.47 -60.60 -4.92
CA ASN A 180 -5.33 -60.57 -6.37
C ASN A 180 -4.05 -59.88 -6.86
N ASP A 181 -2.89 -60.47 -6.55
CA ASP A 181 -1.60 -60.00 -7.06
C ASP A 181 -1.58 -59.96 -8.59
N GLN A 182 -1.33 -58.77 -9.13
CA GLN A 182 -1.26 -58.53 -10.55
C GLN A 182 0.07 -57.86 -10.89
N LEU A 183 0.85 -58.46 -11.79
CA LEU A 183 2.01 -57.81 -12.35
C LEU A 183 1.58 -56.71 -13.33
N LEU A 184 2.03 -55.49 -13.09
CA LEU A 184 1.63 -54.31 -13.86
C LEU A 184 2.70 -53.89 -14.87
N SER A 185 3.97 -53.90 -14.45
CA SER A 185 5.08 -53.46 -15.29
C SER A 185 6.41 -53.98 -14.76
N TYR A 186 7.46 -53.79 -15.57
CA TYR A 186 8.85 -54.02 -15.21
C TYR A 186 9.62 -52.70 -15.32
N SER A 187 10.75 -52.60 -14.62
CA SER A 187 11.75 -51.59 -14.94
C SER A 187 12.47 -51.92 -16.24
N ASN A 188 13.28 -50.98 -16.74
CA ASN A 188 14.35 -51.32 -17.69
C ASN A 188 15.27 -52.41 -17.12
N TYR A 189 15.74 -53.31 -17.99
CA TYR A 189 16.70 -54.36 -17.62
C TYR A 189 18.13 -53.84 -17.63
N ILE A 190 18.88 -54.17 -16.58
CA ILE A 190 20.29 -53.80 -16.45
C ILE A 190 21.12 -55.08 -16.51
N ALA A 191 21.86 -55.24 -17.61
CA ALA A 191 22.55 -56.50 -17.99
C ALA A 191 24.07 -56.45 -17.86
N GLU A 192 24.64 -55.26 -17.62
CA GLU A 192 26.08 -55.06 -17.56
C GLU A 192 26.50 -54.63 -16.16
N SER A 193 27.68 -55.09 -15.73
CA SER A 193 28.30 -54.58 -14.51
C SER A 193 28.66 -53.12 -14.70
N THR A 194 28.30 -52.27 -13.75
CA THR A 194 28.67 -50.85 -13.75
C THR A 194 29.44 -50.52 -12.48
N THR A 195 30.21 -49.42 -12.52
CA THR A 195 30.89 -48.87 -11.34
C THR A 195 30.17 -47.66 -10.76
N ILE A 196 29.00 -47.32 -11.32
CA ILE A 196 28.17 -46.19 -10.93
C ILE A 196 26.75 -46.68 -10.66
N TRP A 197 26.11 -46.11 -9.64
CA TRP A 197 24.68 -46.28 -9.42
C TRP A 197 23.91 -45.85 -10.67
N THR A 198 23.01 -46.71 -11.10
CA THR A 198 22.20 -46.52 -12.29
C THR A 198 20.73 -46.58 -11.90
N THR A 199 19.91 -45.71 -12.46
CA THR A 199 18.48 -45.68 -12.16
C THR A 199 17.73 -46.73 -12.98
N ALA A 200 17.03 -47.62 -12.28
CA ALA A 200 15.97 -48.42 -12.85
C ALA A 200 14.65 -47.65 -12.72
N ILE A 201 13.85 -47.60 -13.78
CA ILE A 201 12.61 -46.82 -13.84
C ILE A 201 11.48 -47.60 -14.52
N SER A 202 10.26 -47.40 -14.04
CA SER A 202 9.02 -47.87 -14.68
C SER A 202 7.93 -46.81 -14.51
N SER A 203 7.29 -46.42 -15.62
CA SER A 203 6.15 -45.50 -15.62
C SER A 203 4.90 -46.23 -16.09
N LEU A 204 3.78 -46.05 -15.39
CA LEU A 204 2.51 -46.68 -15.76
C LEU A 204 1.30 -45.87 -15.25
N THR A 205 0.13 -46.11 -15.83
CA THR A 205 -1.15 -45.61 -15.34
C THR A 205 -1.84 -46.71 -14.52
N VAL A 206 -2.26 -46.39 -13.30
CA VAL A 206 -2.86 -47.37 -12.37
C VAL A 206 -4.20 -47.89 -12.91
N PRO A 207 -4.38 -49.22 -13.09
CA PRO A 207 -5.60 -49.79 -13.65
C PRO A 207 -6.76 -49.86 -12.64
N GLY A 208 -7.98 -50.04 -13.16
CA GLY A 208 -9.27 -50.02 -12.44
C GLY A 208 -9.41 -50.88 -11.19
N ASN A 209 -8.65 -51.96 -11.11
CA ASN A 209 -8.77 -52.99 -10.08
C ASN A 209 -7.63 -52.97 -9.05
N VAL A 210 -6.74 -51.96 -9.09
CA VAL A 210 -5.59 -51.83 -8.20
C VAL A 210 -5.83 -50.68 -7.21
N SER A 211 -5.57 -50.94 -5.92
CA SER A 211 -5.65 -49.93 -4.85
C SER A 211 -4.33 -49.75 -4.12
N PHE A 212 -3.42 -50.73 -4.21
CA PHE A 212 -2.09 -50.63 -3.64
C PHE A 212 -1.03 -51.22 -4.58
N LEU A 213 0.18 -50.71 -4.47
CA LEU A 213 1.35 -51.19 -5.20
C LEU A 213 2.41 -51.74 -4.27
N TYR A 214 3.09 -52.79 -4.73
CA TYR A 214 4.32 -53.23 -4.12
C TYR A 214 5.34 -53.57 -5.20
N LEU A 215 6.60 -53.59 -4.80
CA LEU A 215 7.73 -53.78 -5.69
C LEU A 215 8.39 -55.11 -5.36
N LYS A 216 8.95 -55.75 -6.38
CA LYS A 216 9.97 -56.80 -6.21
C LYS A 216 11.25 -56.31 -6.86
N LEU A 217 12.21 -55.88 -6.06
CA LEU A 217 13.55 -55.52 -6.53
C LEU A 217 14.35 -56.79 -6.68
N GLY A 218 14.88 -57.08 -7.87
CA GLY A 218 15.38 -58.41 -8.13
C GLY A 218 16.65 -58.52 -8.95
N LEU A 219 17.19 -59.74 -8.90
CA LEU A 219 18.35 -60.21 -9.63
C LEU A 219 17.98 -61.54 -10.28
N MET A 220 18.04 -61.57 -11.61
CA MET A 220 18.04 -62.79 -12.39
C MET A 220 19.50 -63.19 -12.62
N SER A 221 20.03 -64.16 -11.88
CA SER A 221 21.42 -64.59 -12.06
C SER A 221 21.54 -65.73 -13.06
N ASN A 222 22.57 -65.72 -13.90
CA ASN A 222 22.99 -66.84 -14.74
C ASN A 222 24.51 -66.76 -14.99
N PRO A 223 25.37 -67.53 -14.28
CA PRO A 223 25.14 -68.32 -13.07
C PRO A 223 25.36 -67.55 -11.76
N THR A 224 25.99 -66.37 -11.77
CA THR A 224 26.32 -65.63 -10.53
C THR A 224 26.16 -64.13 -10.69
N GLY A 225 25.65 -63.44 -9.68
CA GLY A 225 25.63 -61.98 -9.69
C GLY A 225 25.34 -61.40 -8.32
N ILE A 226 25.62 -60.11 -8.17
CA ILE A 226 25.21 -59.30 -7.03
C ILE A 226 24.56 -58.03 -7.57
N ALA A 227 23.42 -57.64 -7.01
CA ALA A 227 22.80 -56.34 -7.25
C ALA A 227 22.54 -55.64 -5.92
N PHE A 228 23.07 -54.43 -5.75
CA PHE A 228 22.71 -53.57 -4.63
C PHE A 228 21.59 -52.63 -5.08
N TRP A 229 20.54 -52.49 -4.28
CA TRP A 229 19.40 -51.62 -4.53
C TRP A 229 19.28 -50.59 -3.41
N ASP A 230 18.93 -49.36 -3.77
CA ASP A 230 18.76 -48.25 -2.83
C ASP A 230 17.87 -47.13 -3.41
N ASN A 231 17.47 -46.16 -2.59
CA ASN A 231 16.68 -44.97 -2.96
C ASN A 231 15.47 -45.33 -3.83
N VAL A 232 14.63 -46.21 -3.30
CA VAL A 232 13.41 -46.68 -3.95
C VAL A 232 12.30 -45.65 -3.75
N ARG A 233 11.67 -45.22 -4.85
CA ARG A 233 10.67 -44.16 -4.88
C ARG A 233 9.47 -44.54 -5.76
N ILE A 234 8.26 -44.25 -5.28
CA ILE A 234 6.99 -44.31 -6.01
C ILE A 234 6.42 -42.89 -6.02
N LEU A 235 6.49 -42.25 -7.18
CA LEU A 235 6.04 -40.88 -7.37
C LEU A 235 4.63 -40.88 -7.96
N THR A 236 3.64 -40.70 -7.09
CA THR A 236 2.24 -40.45 -7.49
C THR A 236 2.06 -39.00 -8.00
N PRO A 237 0.92 -38.64 -8.62
CA PRO A 237 0.66 -37.27 -9.06
C PRO A 237 0.92 -36.21 -7.98
N ALA A 238 0.59 -36.49 -6.72
CA ALA A 238 0.82 -35.59 -5.59
C ALA A 238 2.32 -35.35 -5.27
N HIS A 239 3.21 -36.27 -5.66
CA HIS A 239 4.66 -36.09 -5.50
C HIS A 239 5.27 -35.24 -6.61
N LYS A 240 4.61 -35.23 -7.78
CA LYS A 240 5.07 -34.62 -9.02
C LYS A 240 4.54 -33.20 -9.24
N THR A 241 3.66 -32.72 -8.35
CA THR A 241 3.13 -31.36 -8.39
C THR A 241 3.41 -30.63 -7.09
N ALA A 242 3.60 -29.31 -7.16
CA ALA A 242 3.77 -28.47 -6.00
C ALA A 242 3.31 -27.04 -6.28
N HIS A 243 2.98 -26.30 -5.22
CA HIS A 243 2.38 -24.97 -5.33
C HIS A 243 3.00 -24.00 -4.33
N ILE A 244 3.30 -22.77 -4.78
CA ILE A 244 3.72 -21.65 -3.93
C ILE A 244 2.95 -20.39 -4.34
N ASP A 245 2.40 -19.71 -3.34
CA ASP A 245 1.82 -18.37 -3.48
C ASP A 245 2.79 -17.28 -3.02
N VAL A 246 2.87 -16.22 -3.81
CA VAL A 246 3.61 -15.00 -3.49
C VAL A 246 2.62 -13.81 -3.51
N PRO A 247 2.20 -13.30 -2.35
CA PRO A 247 1.33 -12.13 -2.27
C PRO A 247 2.12 -10.85 -2.61
N ILE A 248 1.46 -9.93 -3.30
CA ILE A 248 1.91 -8.56 -3.59
C ILE A 248 0.92 -7.60 -2.93
N THR A 249 1.43 -6.81 -1.99
CA THR A 249 0.65 -5.87 -1.17
C THR A 249 1.06 -4.42 -1.34
N GLU A 250 2.09 -4.16 -2.14
CA GLU A 250 2.59 -2.81 -2.44
C GLU A 250 2.23 -2.42 -3.87
N ASN A 251 1.91 -1.15 -4.11
CA ASN A 251 1.61 -0.65 -5.43
C ASN A 251 2.90 -0.49 -6.26
N GLY A 252 2.82 -0.76 -7.55
CA GLY A 252 3.92 -0.62 -8.51
C GLY A 252 3.89 -1.67 -9.61
N GLN A 253 4.97 -1.69 -10.40
CA GLN A 253 5.24 -2.74 -11.38
C GLN A 253 6.32 -3.69 -10.85
N PHE A 254 6.04 -4.99 -10.92
CA PHE A 254 6.86 -6.07 -10.38
C PHE A 254 7.24 -7.01 -11.52
N ASN A 255 8.52 -7.06 -11.85
CA ASN A 255 9.08 -7.99 -12.84
C ASN A 255 9.72 -9.17 -12.12
N PHE A 256 9.09 -10.34 -12.24
CA PHE A 256 9.59 -11.59 -11.71
C PHE A 256 10.54 -12.24 -12.71
N LEU A 257 11.69 -12.69 -12.21
CA LEU A 257 12.54 -13.69 -12.84
C LEU A 257 12.51 -14.93 -11.95
N TYR A 258 12.09 -16.07 -12.48
CA TYR A 258 11.90 -17.27 -11.66
C TYR A 258 12.26 -18.56 -12.39
N TYR A 259 12.52 -19.61 -11.61
CA TYR A 259 12.72 -20.98 -12.09
C TYR A 259 12.45 -21.98 -10.96
N THR A 260 11.99 -23.17 -11.31
CA THR A 260 11.93 -24.30 -10.39
C THR A 260 13.14 -25.22 -10.54
N GLN A 261 13.58 -25.82 -9.43
CA GLN A 261 14.53 -26.93 -9.41
C GLN A 261 13.85 -28.18 -8.83
N ASP A 262 14.19 -29.35 -9.36
CA ASP A 262 13.71 -30.65 -8.88
C ASP A 262 14.72 -31.36 -7.98
N THR A 263 14.31 -32.48 -7.37
CA THR A 263 15.15 -33.25 -6.44
C THR A 263 16.35 -33.94 -7.08
N ASP A 264 16.38 -34.07 -8.40
CA ASP A 264 17.52 -34.64 -9.13
C ASP A 264 18.50 -33.54 -9.58
N GLY A 265 18.25 -32.29 -9.15
CA GLY A 265 19.08 -31.13 -9.42
C GLY A 265 18.80 -30.47 -10.77
N GLN A 266 17.84 -30.97 -11.55
CA GLN A 266 17.45 -30.36 -12.82
C GLN A 266 16.71 -29.07 -12.57
N ARG A 267 17.04 -28.07 -13.38
CA ARG A 267 16.55 -26.71 -13.23
C ARG A 267 15.82 -26.28 -14.50
N GLU A 268 14.67 -25.66 -14.31
CA GLU A 268 13.95 -24.98 -15.39
C GLU A 268 14.78 -23.84 -15.98
N THR A 269 14.56 -23.51 -17.26
CA THR A 269 15.06 -22.26 -17.83
C THR A 269 14.36 -21.07 -17.21
N ASP A 270 15.06 -19.95 -17.12
CA ASP A 270 14.53 -18.70 -16.55
C ASP A 270 13.23 -18.25 -17.22
N GLN A 271 12.22 -18.01 -16.40
CA GLN A 271 10.90 -17.51 -16.79
C GLN A 271 10.73 -16.07 -16.33
N PHE A 272 9.89 -15.32 -17.05
CA PHE A 272 9.62 -13.91 -16.78
C PHE A 272 8.12 -13.66 -16.65
N LEU A 273 7.74 -12.86 -15.66
CA LEU A 273 6.35 -12.42 -15.45
C LEU A 273 6.34 -10.97 -14.97
N THR A 274 5.50 -10.13 -15.58
CA THR A 274 5.28 -8.76 -15.11
C THR A 274 3.90 -8.64 -14.48
N VAL A 275 3.84 -8.10 -13.28
CA VAL A 275 2.60 -7.79 -12.55
C VAL A 275 2.56 -6.30 -12.27
N LYS A 276 1.41 -5.65 -12.47
CA LYS A 276 1.21 -4.22 -12.19
C LYS A 276 0.05 -4.07 -11.21
N MET A 277 0.25 -3.35 -10.11
CA MET A 277 -0.77 -3.16 -9.08
C MET A 277 -0.84 -1.71 -8.64
N ASP A 278 -2.04 -1.13 -8.62
CA ASP A 278 -2.28 0.18 -8.06
C ASP A 278 -3.67 0.25 -7.43
N THR A 279 -3.69 0.40 -6.11
CA THR A 279 -4.91 0.44 -5.30
C THR A 279 -5.33 1.88 -4.95
N SER A 280 -4.50 2.88 -5.24
CA SER A 280 -4.74 4.28 -4.89
C SER A 280 -5.41 5.03 -6.04
N ALA A 281 -6.19 6.05 -5.71
CA ALA A 281 -6.69 7.01 -6.71
C ALA A 281 -5.73 8.22 -6.79
N PRO A 282 -5.74 8.98 -7.90
CA PRO A 282 -4.90 10.16 -8.07
C PRO A 282 -5.02 11.17 -6.92
N LYS A 283 -3.88 11.58 -6.35
CA LYS A 283 -3.78 12.58 -5.27
C LYS A 283 -2.32 13.01 -5.02
N PRO A 284 -2.07 14.19 -4.42
CA PRO A 284 -3.03 15.23 -4.04
C PRO A 284 -3.45 16.13 -5.21
N TRP A 285 -4.59 16.81 -5.06
CA TRP A 285 -4.98 17.95 -5.89
C TRP A 285 -4.37 19.23 -5.31
N GLN A 286 -3.79 20.09 -6.15
CA GLN A 286 -3.10 21.31 -5.72
C GLN A 286 -3.05 22.38 -6.81
N GLU A 287 -2.36 23.50 -6.54
CA GLU A 287 -2.02 24.55 -7.51
C GLU A 287 -3.25 25.10 -8.29
N PHE A 288 -4.35 25.34 -7.58
CA PHE A 288 -5.52 25.96 -8.21
C PHE A 288 -5.22 27.40 -8.59
N GLY A 289 -5.62 27.79 -9.80
CA GLY A 289 -5.53 29.16 -10.27
C GLY A 289 -6.50 29.42 -11.41
N PHE A 290 -6.70 30.69 -11.72
CA PHE A 290 -7.54 31.09 -12.85
C PHE A 290 -6.98 32.33 -13.53
N VAL A 291 -7.33 32.50 -14.81
CA VAL A 291 -6.97 33.67 -15.62
C VAL A 291 -8.21 34.17 -16.34
N LYS A 292 -8.28 35.48 -16.54
CA LYS A 292 -9.35 36.11 -17.31
C LYS A 292 -9.24 35.71 -18.79
N GLY A 293 -10.33 35.22 -19.33
CA GLY A 293 -10.48 34.83 -20.73
C GLY A 293 -10.74 36.02 -21.65
N VAL A 294 -11.17 35.72 -22.88
CA VAL A 294 -11.39 36.73 -23.93
C VAL A 294 -12.69 37.50 -23.70
N CYS A 295 -13.74 36.85 -23.21
CA CYS A 295 -15.00 37.52 -22.86
C CYS A 295 -14.94 38.18 -21.46
N ASP A 296 -15.69 39.28 -21.26
CA ASP A 296 -15.62 40.11 -20.04
C ASP A 296 -15.82 39.35 -18.72
N ASN A 297 -16.59 38.26 -18.78
CA ASN A 297 -17.01 37.43 -17.65
C ASN A 297 -16.51 35.99 -17.76
N CYS A 298 -15.52 35.76 -18.62
CA CYS A 298 -15.02 34.44 -18.89
C CYS A 298 -13.69 34.20 -18.18
N TYR A 299 -13.52 32.98 -17.68
CA TYR A 299 -12.32 32.56 -16.98
C TYR A 299 -11.89 31.16 -17.40
N GLU A 300 -10.59 30.98 -17.53
CA GLU A 300 -9.96 29.67 -17.63
C GLU A 300 -9.37 29.34 -16.27
N THR A 301 -9.55 28.10 -15.82
CA THR A 301 -9.12 27.65 -14.49
C THR A 301 -8.19 26.46 -14.64
N GLN A 302 -7.23 26.31 -13.72
CA GLN A 302 -6.34 25.17 -13.66
C GLN A 302 -6.29 24.54 -12.27
N SER A 303 -6.00 23.25 -12.20
CA SER A 303 -5.56 22.56 -10.98
C SER A 303 -4.59 21.44 -11.34
N ALA A 304 -3.59 21.22 -10.50
CA ALA A 304 -2.61 20.17 -10.66
C ALA A 304 -2.96 18.89 -9.89
N ILE A 305 -2.58 17.74 -10.44
CA ILE A 305 -2.81 16.40 -9.90
C ILE A 305 -1.63 15.48 -10.23
N ILE A 306 -1.39 14.47 -9.38
CA ILE A 306 -0.34 13.47 -9.59
C ILE A 306 -0.85 12.07 -9.19
N ASP A 307 -0.31 11.06 -9.88
CA ASP A 307 -0.35 9.66 -9.48
C ASP A 307 1.03 9.06 -9.77
N GLN A 308 1.73 8.56 -8.75
CA GLN A 308 3.12 8.12 -8.90
C GLN A 308 3.25 6.64 -9.32
N GLN A 309 2.17 5.87 -9.24
CA GLN A 309 2.20 4.42 -9.39
C GLN A 309 1.76 4.03 -10.80
N SER A 310 0.48 4.16 -11.12
CA SER A 310 -0.05 3.86 -12.45
C SER A 310 -0.02 5.07 -13.38
N GLY A 311 0.08 6.28 -12.82
CA GLY A 311 0.11 7.52 -13.59
C GLY A 311 -1.27 7.95 -14.06
N ILE A 312 -1.38 9.20 -14.49
CA ILE A 312 -2.68 9.80 -14.82
C ILE A 312 -3.14 9.39 -16.23
N GLN A 313 -4.39 8.96 -16.37
CA GLN A 313 -5.05 8.77 -17.66
C GLN A 313 -5.63 10.11 -18.12
N VAL A 314 -4.80 10.99 -18.68
CA VAL A 314 -5.17 12.38 -19.03
C VAL A 314 -6.39 12.47 -19.95
N SER A 315 -6.65 11.47 -20.79
CA SER A 315 -7.83 11.41 -21.65
C SER A 315 -9.16 11.30 -20.88
N SER A 316 -9.13 10.91 -19.61
CA SER A 316 -10.31 10.85 -18.73
C SER A 316 -10.63 12.17 -18.03
N ALA A 317 -9.70 13.14 -18.07
CA ALA A 317 -9.78 14.38 -17.30
C ALA A 317 -10.98 15.24 -17.72
N LYS A 318 -11.77 15.62 -16.71
CA LYS A 318 -12.97 16.44 -16.88
C LYS A 318 -13.06 17.50 -15.79
N TYR A 319 -13.83 18.54 -16.07
CA TYR A 319 -14.23 19.54 -15.10
C TYR A 319 -15.74 19.80 -15.16
N ARG A 320 -16.26 20.43 -14.12
CA ARG A 320 -17.60 21.01 -14.10
C ARG A 320 -17.55 22.33 -13.36
N TYR A 321 -18.50 23.21 -13.63
CA TYR A 321 -18.57 24.52 -13.01
C TYR A 321 -19.97 24.85 -12.54
N TYR A 322 -20.06 25.85 -11.67
CA TYR A 322 -21.31 26.36 -11.10
C TYR A 322 -21.28 27.89 -11.16
N THR A 323 -22.41 28.49 -11.53
CA THR A 323 -22.67 29.92 -11.47
C THR A 323 -24.17 30.17 -11.30
N ASP A 324 -24.54 31.17 -10.49
CA ASP A 324 -25.94 31.59 -10.34
C ASP A 324 -26.47 32.27 -11.60
N TYR A 325 -25.60 32.76 -12.49
CA TYR A 325 -25.96 33.28 -13.82
C TYR A 325 -26.73 32.25 -14.68
N LEU A 326 -26.47 30.95 -14.49
CA LEU A 326 -27.09 29.86 -15.23
C LEU A 326 -28.14 29.09 -14.43
N SER A 327 -28.88 29.76 -13.54
CA SER A 327 -29.99 29.17 -12.76
C SER A 327 -29.58 28.09 -11.73
N GLN A 328 -28.44 28.29 -11.06
CA GLN A 328 -28.03 27.55 -9.86
C GLN A 328 -27.87 26.02 -10.03
N GLN A 329 -27.33 25.56 -11.16
CA GLN A 329 -27.02 24.15 -11.35
C GLN A 329 -25.57 23.95 -11.78
N TRP A 330 -24.95 22.89 -11.27
CA TRP A 330 -23.67 22.41 -11.79
C TRP A 330 -23.81 22.03 -13.26
N SER A 331 -22.83 22.40 -14.08
CA SER A 331 -22.73 21.88 -15.44
C SER A 331 -22.60 20.35 -15.44
N SER A 332 -22.85 19.73 -16.59
CA SER A 332 -22.33 18.37 -16.83
C SER A 332 -20.80 18.37 -16.75
N TRP A 333 -20.22 17.17 -16.61
CA TRP A 333 -18.78 17.00 -16.70
C TRP A 333 -18.30 17.18 -18.15
N ILE A 334 -17.41 18.13 -18.37
CA ILE A 334 -16.89 18.55 -19.67
C ILE A 334 -15.40 18.15 -19.74
N PRO A 335 -14.89 17.63 -20.87
CA PRO A 335 -13.46 17.40 -21.03
C PRO A 335 -12.64 18.68 -20.82
N VAL A 336 -11.50 18.54 -20.17
CA VAL A 336 -10.52 19.63 -20.04
C VAL A 336 -10.02 20.06 -21.43
N SER A 337 -9.64 21.33 -21.58
CA SER A 337 -9.15 21.87 -22.86
C SER A 337 -7.69 21.48 -23.11
N SER A 338 -6.92 21.32 -22.04
CA SER A 338 -5.48 21.08 -22.08
C SER A 338 -5.02 20.31 -20.83
N THR A 339 -4.05 19.44 -21.04
CA THR A 339 -3.34 18.69 -20.00
C THR A 339 -1.84 18.75 -20.26
N VAL A 340 -1.09 19.36 -19.35
CA VAL A 340 0.34 19.61 -19.53
C VAL A 340 1.10 19.20 -18.27
N LEU A 341 2.37 18.83 -18.45
CA LEU A 341 3.28 18.63 -17.33
C LEU A 341 3.48 19.97 -16.61
N TYR A 342 3.17 20.03 -15.30
CA TYR A 342 3.07 21.30 -14.56
C TYR A 342 4.32 22.18 -14.70
N ASN A 343 5.50 21.59 -14.58
CA ASN A 343 6.77 22.33 -14.60
C ASN A 343 7.28 22.69 -16.01
N SER A 344 7.00 21.86 -17.03
CA SER A 344 7.55 22.05 -18.38
C SER A 344 6.54 22.62 -19.37
N GLN A 345 5.26 22.68 -18.99
CA GLN A 345 4.14 23.12 -19.81
C GLN A 345 4.03 22.37 -21.15
N SER A 346 4.67 21.20 -21.26
CA SER A 346 4.62 20.33 -22.43
C SER A 346 3.41 19.39 -22.33
N PRO A 347 2.82 18.93 -23.45
CA PRO A 347 1.68 18.01 -23.43
C PRO A 347 1.97 16.77 -22.56
N ALA A 348 1.07 16.47 -21.63
CA ALA A 348 1.20 15.30 -20.77
C ALA A 348 0.63 14.04 -21.47
N PRO A 349 1.39 12.93 -21.56
CA PRO A 349 0.87 11.67 -22.09
C PRO A 349 0.06 10.90 -21.03
N ASN A 350 -0.80 9.99 -21.49
CA ASN A 350 -1.44 8.98 -20.62
C ASN A 350 -0.36 8.15 -19.90
N GLY A 351 -0.55 7.91 -18.60
CA GLY A 351 0.40 7.18 -17.74
C GLY A 351 1.55 8.04 -17.22
N SER A 352 1.48 9.37 -17.37
CA SER A 352 2.47 10.25 -16.77
C SER A 352 2.41 10.15 -15.24
N THR A 353 3.56 9.84 -14.63
CA THR A 353 3.75 9.78 -13.17
C THR A 353 4.26 11.10 -12.57
N GLN A 354 4.42 12.13 -13.41
CA GLN A 354 4.73 13.49 -13.00
C GLN A 354 3.46 14.29 -12.73
N MET A 355 3.59 15.43 -12.06
CA MET A 355 2.48 16.35 -11.81
C MET A 355 1.93 16.96 -13.11
N ILE A 356 0.62 16.92 -13.28
CA ILE A 356 -0.08 17.37 -14.48
C ILE A 356 -1.04 18.49 -14.12
N ALA A 357 -0.98 19.60 -14.86
CA ALA A 357 -1.98 20.66 -14.81
C ALA A 357 -3.16 20.30 -15.72
N LEU A 358 -4.37 20.33 -15.16
CA LEU A 358 -5.62 20.20 -15.90
C LEU A 358 -6.22 21.59 -16.10
N GLN A 359 -6.41 22.02 -17.35
CA GLN A 359 -6.92 23.35 -17.69
C GLN A 359 -8.33 23.26 -18.27
N THR A 360 -9.22 24.12 -17.82
CA THR A 360 -10.56 24.24 -18.41
C THR A 360 -10.51 24.97 -19.75
N GLY A 361 -11.56 24.84 -20.55
CA GLY A 361 -11.81 25.85 -21.58
C GLY A 361 -12.26 27.16 -20.94
N GLU A 362 -12.44 28.17 -21.78
CA GLU A 362 -13.03 29.44 -21.38
C GLU A 362 -14.49 29.22 -20.91
N VAL A 363 -14.77 29.51 -19.63
CA VAL A 363 -16.10 29.39 -19.02
C VAL A 363 -16.65 30.77 -18.72
N ASN A 364 -17.83 31.09 -19.23
CA ASN A 364 -18.55 32.31 -18.87
C ASN A 364 -19.30 32.10 -17.55
N TYR A 365 -18.77 32.69 -16.47
CA TYR A 365 -19.39 32.62 -15.15
C TYR A 365 -20.47 33.69 -14.94
N GLY A 366 -20.69 34.59 -15.90
CA GLY A 366 -21.59 35.73 -15.74
C GLY A 366 -20.92 36.90 -15.02
N SER A 367 -21.67 37.99 -14.81
CA SER A 367 -21.12 39.16 -14.12
C SER A 367 -20.63 38.75 -12.75
N PRO A 368 -19.44 39.18 -12.29
CA PRO A 368 -18.91 38.79 -10.99
C PRO A 368 -19.93 38.98 -9.85
N ALA A 369 -20.79 40.01 -9.91
CA ALA A 369 -21.89 40.25 -8.96
C ALA A 369 -22.97 39.15 -8.90
N SER A 370 -22.92 38.15 -9.78
CA SER A 370 -23.83 36.99 -9.87
C SER A 370 -23.20 35.70 -9.32
N GLY A 371 -22.23 35.81 -8.41
CA GLY A 371 -21.63 34.68 -7.71
C GLY A 371 -22.63 33.86 -6.87
N PRO A 372 -22.20 32.69 -6.35
CA PRO A 372 -20.82 32.20 -6.30
C PRO A 372 -20.39 31.48 -7.57
N PHE A 373 -19.11 31.63 -7.93
CA PHE A 373 -18.50 30.94 -9.07
C PHE A 373 -17.65 29.79 -8.56
N ARG A 374 -17.90 28.57 -9.06
CA ARG A 374 -17.19 27.38 -8.58
C ARG A 374 -16.77 26.46 -9.72
N VAL A 375 -15.69 25.72 -9.51
CA VAL A 375 -15.19 24.71 -10.44
C VAL A 375 -14.71 23.47 -9.67
N GLN A 376 -14.84 22.31 -10.29
CA GLN A 376 -14.37 21.04 -9.77
C GLN A 376 -13.83 20.17 -10.90
N TYR A 377 -12.78 19.41 -10.63
CA TYR A 377 -12.13 18.51 -11.58
C TYR A 377 -12.34 17.06 -11.18
N LYS A 378 -12.20 16.17 -12.16
CA LYS A 378 -12.04 14.74 -11.92
C LYS A 378 -11.18 14.08 -12.99
N VAL A 379 -10.49 13.02 -12.62
CA VAL A 379 -9.61 12.27 -13.52
C VAL A 379 -9.43 10.83 -13.01
N GLN A 380 -9.17 9.91 -13.91
CA GLN A 380 -8.79 8.52 -13.62
C GLN A 380 -7.27 8.34 -13.78
N ASP A 381 -6.72 7.37 -13.06
CA ASP A 381 -5.39 6.83 -13.32
C ASP A 381 -5.44 5.69 -14.38
N LEU A 382 -4.31 5.07 -14.70
CA LEU A 382 -4.29 3.90 -15.58
C LEU A 382 -4.85 2.61 -14.93
N SER A 383 -5.03 2.58 -13.62
CA SER A 383 -5.67 1.46 -12.92
C SER A 383 -7.21 1.50 -12.99
N GLY A 384 -7.77 2.61 -13.46
CA GLY A 384 -9.21 2.88 -13.58
C GLY A 384 -9.82 3.53 -12.34
N ARG A 385 -9.01 3.93 -11.35
CA ARG A 385 -9.44 4.61 -10.12
C ARG A 385 -9.70 6.09 -10.42
N GLU A 386 -10.90 6.55 -10.10
CA GLU A 386 -11.29 7.96 -10.25
C GLU A 386 -10.96 8.77 -8.99
N SER A 387 -10.47 9.98 -9.18
CA SER A 387 -10.32 11.02 -8.15
C SER A 387 -11.10 12.27 -8.54
N VAL A 388 -11.66 12.95 -7.55
CA VAL A 388 -12.42 14.19 -7.71
C VAL A 388 -11.78 15.26 -6.83
N SER A 389 -11.55 16.45 -7.38
CA SER A 389 -10.95 17.57 -6.63
C SER A 389 -11.90 18.12 -5.57
N PRO A 390 -11.39 18.91 -4.60
CA PRO A 390 -12.21 19.85 -3.85
C PRO A 390 -12.98 20.80 -4.78
N ILE A 391 -14.01 21.45 -4.24
CA ILE A 391 -14.71 22.52 -4.95
C ILE A 391 -13.90 23.80 -4.78
N TYR A 392 -13.34 24.31 -5.87
CA TYR A 392 -12.69 25.61 -5.90
C TYR A 392 -13.72 26.68 -6.23
N GLY A 393 -13.60 27.87 -5.61
CA GLY A 393 -14.37 29.03 -6.04
C GLY A 393 -13.47 30.12 -6.62
N LEU A 394 -14.04 30.90 -7.53
CA LEU A 394 -13.40 32.08 -8.10
C LEU A 394 -13.86 33.28 -7.28
N PHE A 395 -12.94 34.19 -6.97
CA PHE A 395 -13.24 35.42 -6.20
C PHE A 395 -13.80 35.18 -4.80
N ASN A 396 -13.42 34.06 -4.19
CA ASN A 396 -13.80 33.83 -2.81
C ASN A 396 -13.11 34.84 -1.89
N PRO A 397 -13.77 35.21 -0.78
CA PRO A 397 -13.10 35.97 0.25
C PRO A 397 -11.88 35.21 0.74
N TRP A 398 -10.81 35.96 0.96
CA TRP A 398 -9.54 35.47 1.46
C TRP A 398 -9.05 36.40 2.56
N LEU A 399 -8.22 35.88 3.45
CA LEU A 399 -7.69 36.61 4.59
C LEU A 399 -6.20 36.86 4.42
N HIS A 400 -5.66 37.91 5.02
CA HIS A 400 -4.21 38.17 5.08
C HIS A 400 -3.75 38.22 6.53
N ILE A 401 -2.63 37.58 6.84
CA ILE A 401 -2.07 37.50 8.19
C ILE A 401 -0.60 37.89 8.16
N ASP A 402 -0.26 38.99 8.81
CA ASP A 402 1.11 39.42 9.03
C ASP A 402 1.73 38.69 10.24
N GLY A 403 1.67 37.37 10.28
CA GLY A 403 2.13 36.58 11.43
C GLY A 403 1.91 35.07 11.28
N SER A 404 2.05 34.37 12.40
CA SER A 404 1.89 32.90 12.46
C SER A 404 0.43 32.50 12.66
N ILE A 405 0.07 31.33 12.12
CA ILE A 405 -1.27 30.75 12.24
C ILE A 405 -1.17 29.39 12.90
N PHE A 406 -2.05 29.14 13.87
CA PHE A 406 -2.13 27.89 14.61
C PHE A 406 -3.59 27.43 14.67
N VAL A 407 -3.88 26.22 14.20
CA VAL A 407 -5.20 25.60 14.25
C VAL A 407 -5.07 24.13 14.66
N GLU A 408 -5.86 23.66 15.62
CA GLU A 408 -5.89 22.23 16.00
C GLU A 408 -6.47 21.36 14.89
N GLY A 409 -7.48 21.86 14.19
CA GLY A 409 -8.08 21.21 13.02
C GLY A 409 -7.33 21.44 11.70
N GLN A 410 -8.02 21.12 10.61
CA GLN A 410 -7.56 21.38 9.24
C GLN A 410 -7.64 22.88 8.90
N ILE A 411 -6.64 23.38 8.17
CA ILE A 411 -6.70 24.70 7.52
C ILE A 411 -7.09 24.47 6.06
N ALA A 412 -8.21 25.08 5.65
CA ALA A 412 -8.63 25.14 4.26
C ALA A 412 -9.08 26.56 3.96
N VAL A 413 -8.23 27.31 3.26
CA VAL A 413 -8.54 28.66 2.77
C VAL A 413 -8.54 28.65 1.26
N TYR A 414 -9.29 29.57 0.67
CA TYR A 414 -9.21 29.76 -0.77
C TYR A 414 -7.91 30.51 -1.09
N SER A 415 -7.11 29.96 -2.01
CA SER A 415 -5.92 30.64 -2.50
C SER A 415 -6.33 31.96 -3.17
N PRO A 416 -5.65 33.07 -2.85
CA PRO A 416 -5.82 34.34 -3.55
C PRO A 416 -5.19 34.24 -4.94
N ASP A 417 -5.17 35.34 -5.67
CA ASP A 417 -4.46 35.43 -6.95
C ASP A 417 -2.97 35.01 -6.82
N PRO A 418 -2.38 34.38 -7.86
CA PRO A 418 -1.00 33.91 -7.84
C PRO A 418 -0.01 35.02 -7.47
N GLY A 419 0.83 34.78 -6.46
CA GLY A 419 1.85 35.72 -5.98
C GLY A 419 1.49 36.46 -4.69
N ILE A 420 0.26 36.32 -4.20
CA ILE A 420 -0.14 36.85 -2.90
C ILE A 420 0.23 35.85 -1.79
N THR A 421 0.90 36.34 -0.76
CA THR A 421 1.21 35.59 0.45
C THR A 421 0.08 35.79 1.46
N LEU A 422 -0.53 34.69 1.93
CA LEU A 422 -1.60 34.76 2.93
C LEU A 422 -1.06 34.89 4.36
N ALA A 423 0.10 34.28 4.65
CA ALA A 423 0.76 34.38 5.94
C ALA A 423 2.26 34.68 5.81
N THR A 424 2.76 35.66 6.58
CA THR A 424 4.17 36.07 6.56
C THR A 424 5.08 35.30 7.53
N ALA A 425 4.54 34.31 8.24
CA ALA A 425 5.30 33.45 9.15
C ALA A 425 4.84 31.98 9.08
N ASP A 426 5.08 31.21 10.16
CA ASP A 426 4.81 29.77 10.25
C ASP A 426 3.31 29.44 10.26
N VAL A 427 2.95 28.35 9.57
CA VAL A 427 1.58 27.81 9.51
C VAL A 427 1.55 26.41 10.13
N VAL A 428 0.77 26.25 11.19
CA VAL A 428 0.71 25.01 11.98
C VAL A 428 -0.73 24.49 12.05
N SER A 429 -0.93 23.25 11.62
CA SER A 429 -2.22 22.55 11.66
C SER A 429 -2.10 21.19 12.37
N GLY A 430 -3.07 20.83 13.21
CA GLY A 430 -3.17 19.48 13.79
C GLY A 430 -3.70 18.42 12.81
N GLN A 431 -4.15 18.81 11.61
CA GLN A 431 -4.53 17.89 10.53
C GLN A 431 -3.77 18.20 9.23
N ALA A 432 -4.35 18.96 8.31
CA ALA A 432 -3.76 19.30 7.00
C ALA A 432 -3.88 20.80 6.69
N VAL A 433 -2.95 21.32 5.89
CA VAL A 433 -3.01 22.66 5.31
C VAL A 433 -3.31 22.53 3.82
N LEU A 434 -4.44 23.08 3.37
CA LEU A 434 -4.83 23.08 1.96
C LEU A 434 -4.81 24.50 1.41
N SER A 435 -4.15 24.69 0.27
CA SER A 435 -4.27 25.90 -0.55
C SER A 435 -3.92 27.21 0.18
N MET A 436 -2.84 27.20 0.99
CA MET A 436 -2.39 28.38 1.75
C MET A 436 -0.95 28.82 1.41
N PRO A 437 -0.78 29.79 0.49
CA PRO A 437 0.52 30.41 0.24
C PRO A 437 1.08 31.13 1.50
N HIS A 438 2.30 30.80 1.91
CA HIS A 438 2.97 31.42 3.06
C HIS A 438 4.50 31.42 2.89
N THR A 439 5.21 32.13 3.77
CA THR A 439 6.68 32.29 3.69
C THR A 439 7.45 31.55 4.80
N GLY A 440 6.77 31.13 5.87
CA GLY A 440 7.36 30.36 6.97
C GLY A 440 7.35 28.84 6.76
N TRP A 441 7.50 28.10 7.85
CA TRP A 441 7.46 26.65 7.86
C TRP A 441 6.01 26.16 7.91
N GLU A 442 5.74 25.04 7.21
CA GLU A 442 4.48 24.30 7.32
C GLU A 442 4.65 23.10 8.24
N VAL A 443 3.78 22.96 9.24
CA VAL A 443 3.72 21.78 10.09
C VAL A 443 2.29 21.23 10.12
N SER A 444 2.13 19.98 9.72
CA SER A 444 0.87 19.22 9.80
C SER A 444 0.95 18.12 10.88
N SER A 445 -0.19 17.70 11.41
CA SER A 445 -0.30 16.68 12.48
C SER A 445 0.41 17.02 13.79
N TYR A 446 0.49 18.32 14.14
CA TYR A 446 1.10 18.77 15.39
C TYR A 446 0.16 18.65 16.60
N SER A 447 0.71 18.43 17.79
CA SER A 447 -0.01 18.44 19.08
C SER A 447 0.70 19.36 20.06
N HIS A 448 -0.04 20.22 20.76
CA HIS A 448 0.49 21.17 21.74
C HIS A 448 -0.24 21.11 23.08
N VAL A 449 0.39 21.69 24.11
CA VAL A 449 -0.12 21.67 25.50
C VAL A 449 -1.50 22.31 25.65
N LEU A 450 -1.87 23.23 24.75
CA LEU A 450 -3.17 23.91 24.73
C LEU A 450 -4.18 23.27 23.77
N ALA A 451 -3.86 22.15 23.11
CA ALA A 451 -4.77 21.49 22.16
C ALA A 451 -6.11 21.07 22.78
N ASN A 452 -6.15 20.86 24.11
CA ASN A 452 -7.40 20.52 24.83
C ASN A 452 -7.93 21.67 25.69
N ALA A 453 -7.57 22.92 25.37
CA ALA A 453 -8.13 24.07 26.08
C ALA A 453 -9.62 24.21 25.70
N HIS A 454 -10.52 23.98 26.67
CA HIS A 454 -11.96 24.11 26.48
C HIS A 454 -12.59 25.20 27.38
N SER A 455 -11.74 25.99 28.06
CA SER A 455 -12.18 27.07 28.94
C SER A 455 -11.16 28.21 28.99
N LEU A 456 -11.61 29.41 29.34
CA LEU A 456 -10.72 30.54 29.59
C LEU A 456 -9.76 30.28 30.75
N SER A 457 -10.17 29.52 31.77
CA SER A 457 -9.28 29.10 32.87
C SER A 457 -8.12 28.20 32.43
N THR A 458 -8.31 27.41 31.36
CA THR A 458 -7.22 26.61 30.77
C THR A 458 -6.30 27.44 29.88
N LEU A 459 -6.82 28.48 29.24
CA LEU A 459 -6.06 29.40 28.39
C LEU A 459 -5.27 30.42 29.22
N ILE A 460 -5.90 30.95 30.26
CA ILE A 460 -5.39 31.98 31.18
C ILE A 460 -5.48 31.41 32.60
N PRO A 461 -4.38 30.89 33.16
CA PRO A 461 -4.40 30.25 34.48
C PRO A 461 -4.91 31.14 35.63
N GLN A 462 -4.80 32.47 35.49
CA GLN A 462 -5.30 33.45 36.48
C GLN A 462 -6.75 33.89 36.25
N TYR A 463 -7.45 33.35 35.25
CA TYR A 463 -8.77 33.84 34.83
C TYR A 463 -9.76 34.03 36.00
N ASP A 464 -9.95 33.00 36.84
CA ASP A 464 -10.89 33.07 37.96
C ASP A 464 -10.47 34.10 39.02
N ASN A 465 -9.16 34.25 39.25
CA ASN A 465 -8.64 35.25 40.18
C ASN A 465 -8.90 36.66 39.64
N LEU A 466 -8.58 36.91 38.37
CA LEU A 466 -8.80 38.19 37.70
C LEU A 466 -10.28 38.57 37.68
N LEU A 467 -11.16 37.61 37.43
CA LEU A 467 -12.61 37.82 37.46
C LEU A 467 -13.10 38.21 38.85
N SER A 468 -12.48 37.66 39.91
CA SER A 468 -12.85 37.97 41.30
C SER A 468 -12.25 39.28 41.84
N SER A 469 -11.12 39.74 41.30
CA SER A 469 -10.36 40.87 41.82
C SER A 469 -10.39 42.13 40.95
N GLY A 470 -10.85 42.02 39.69
CA GLY A 470 -10.89 43.15 38.76
C GLY A 470 -11.90 44.21 39.17
N GLU A 471 -11.65 45.45 38.73
CA GLU A 471 -12.57 46.57 38.96
C GLU A 471 -13.79 46.42 38.06
N GLY A 472 -14.95 46.94 38.48
CA GLY A 472 -16.14 46.94 37.61
C GLY A 472 -15.92 47.85 36.40
N LEU A 473 -16.24 47.37 35.20
CA LEU A 473 -16.23 48.18 33.99
C LEU A 473 -17.29 49.29 34.14
N GLY A 474 -16.86 50.53 33.88
CA GLY A 474 -17.75 51.69 33.89
C GLY A 474 -18.65 51.74 32.65
N LEU A 475 -19.19 52.93 32.38
CA LEU A 475 -19.97 53.19 31.16
C LEU A 475 -19.12 53.31 29.89
N HIS A 476 -17.79 53.26 30.02
CA HIS A 476 -16.83 53.48 28.94
C HIS A 476 -15.65 52.52 29.09
N LEU A 477 -14.93 52.28 27.99
CA LEU A 477 -13.67 51.55 28.05
C LEU A 477 -12.63 52.30 28.91
N PRO A 478 -11.75 51.58 29.64
CA PRO A 478 -10.88 52.19 30.64
C PRO A 478 -9.74 53.02 30.04
N THR A 479 -9.44 54.16 30.67
CA THR A 479 -8.36 55.08 30.26
C THR A 479 -7.13 55.00 31.17
N VAL A 480 -7.10 54.02 32.06
CA VAL A 480 -6.02 53.79 33.04
C VAL A 480 -5.68 52.30 32.99
N SER A 481 -4.38 51.96 33.12
CA SER A 481 -3.94 50.58 33.17
C SER A 481 -4.62 49.81 34.30
N GLY A 482 -5.01 48.57 34.04
CA GLY A 482 -5.65 47.72 35.05
C GLY A 482 -6.47 46.57 34.48
N VAL A 483 -7.12 45.86 35.40
CA VAL A 483 -7.99 44.71 35.11
C VAL A 483 -9.43 45.09 35.44
N TYR A 484 -10.31 44.99 34.45
CA TYR A 484 -11.71 45.39 34.52
C TYR A 484 -12.62 44.21 34.22
N THR A 485 -13.80 44.16 34.84
CA THR A 485 -14.76 43.07 34.75
C THR A 485 -16.15 43.60 34.47
N GLN A 486 -16.89 42.93 33.58
CA GLN A 486 -18.28 43.25 33.28
C GLN A 486 -19.11 41.97 33.20
N ALA A 487 -20.25 41.96 33.89
CA ALA A 487 -21.23 40.89 33.75
C ALA A 487 -22.27 41.23 32.67
N GLY A 488 -22.60 40.24 31.83
CA GLY A 488 -23.51 40.41 30.71
C GLY A 488 -22.84 40.97 29.45
N ASP A 489 -23.63 41.14 28.41
CA ASP A 489 -23.16 41.55 27.08
C ASP A 489 -22.66 43.00 27.09
N VAL A 490 -21.58 43.27 26.36
CA VAL A 490 -20.99 44.60 26.17
C VAL A 490 -21.10 44.98 24.70
N VAL A 491 -21.61 46.17 24.44
CA VAL A 491 -21.62 46.77 23.10
C VAL A 491 -20.57 47.88 23.06
N VAL A 492 -19.56 47.72 22.21
CA VAL A 492 -18.60 48.78 21.90
C VAL A 492 -19.17 49.59 20.74
N ASP A 493 -19.88 50.65 21.11
CA ASP A 493 -20.39 51.68 20.21
C ASP A 493 -19.64 53.01 20.44
N THR A 494 -20.10 54.09 19.79
CA THR A 494 -19.54 55.42 19.96
C THR A 494 -19.65 55.95 21.40
N GLU A 495 -20.62 55.50 22.19
CA GLU A 495 -20.76 55.92 23.60
C GLU A 495 -19.76 55.19 24.49
N MET A 496 -19.52 53.90 24.24
CA MET A 496 -18.55 53.09 24.98
C MET A 496 -17.10 53.55 24.74
N LEU A 497 -16.81 54.06 23.53
CA LEU A 497 -15.53 54.67 23.14
C LEU A 497 -15.46 56.15 23.56
N SER A 498 -15.40 56.41 24.87
CA SER A 498 -15.35 57.80 25.37
C SER A 498 -14.05 58.55 25.04
N THR A 499 -14.09 59.88 25.17
CA THR A 499 -12.94 60.77 25.02
C THR A 499 -11.86 60.41 26.04
N GLY A 500 -10.73 59.87 25.58
CA GLY A 500 -9.61 59.47 26.44
C GLY A 500 -9.10 58.05 26.16
N PHE A 501 -9.99 57.11 25.82
CA PHE A 501 -9.58 55.75 25.43
C PHE A 501 -8.74 55.81 24.16
N GLU A 502 -9.18 56.64 23.22
CA GLU A 502 -8.54 56.84 21.91
C GLU A 502 -7.31 57.76 21.92
N THR A 503 -6.88 58.25 23.09
CA THR A 503 -5.81 59.26 23.16
C THR A 503 -4.78 59.03 24.25
N THR A 504 -5.01 58.06 25.14
CA THR A 504 -4.16 57.78 26.30
C THR A 504 -3.43 56.45 26.09
N ALA A 505 -2.18 56.38 26.55
CA ALA A 505 -1.43 55.14 26.61
C ALA A 505 -1.78 54.40 27.91
N GLN A 506 -2.24 53.16 27.80
CA GLN A 506 -2.62 52.31 28.92
C GLN A 506 -2.52 50.83 28.56
N SER A 507 -2.38 49.97 29.56
CA SER A 507 -2.36 48.52 29.42
C SER A 507 -3.54 47.93 30.20
N THR A 508 -4.54 47.40 29.50
CA THR A 508 -5.80 46.97 30.11
C THR A 508 -6.19 45.54 29.75
N VAL A 509 -6.77 44.84 30.73
CA VAL A 509 -7.44 43.55 30.53
C VAL A 509 -8.91 43.73 30.89
N VAL A 510 -9.81 43.48 29.94
CA VAL A 510 -11.26 43.61 30.13
C VAL A 510 -11.89 42.22 30.04
N LEU A 511 -12.38 41.73 31.18
CA LEU A 511 -13.06 40.45 31.30
C LEU A 511 -14.58 40.64 31.18
N ILE A 512 -15.23 39.88 30.31
CA ILE A 512 -16.66 39.99 30.04
C ILE A 512 -17.31 38.60 30.22
N THR A 513 -18.25 38.47 31.16
CA THR A 513 -19.04 37.23 31.32
C THR A 513 -20.35 37.34 30.56
N GLY A 514 -20.24 37.33 29.23
CA GLY A 514 -21.27 37.62 28.25
C GLY A 514 -20.63 37.80 26.87
N ASN A 515 -21.40 38.29 25.89
CA ASN A 515 -20.89 38.55 24.55
C ASN A 515 -20.26 39.94 24.44
N LEU A 516 -19.27 40.08 23.56
CA LEU A 516 -18.74 41.37 23.13
C LEU A 516 -19.25 41.67 21.71
N ILE A 517 -19.98 42.77 21.54
CA ILE A 517 -20.50 43.23 20.25
C ILE A 517 -19.77 44.52 19.87
N ILE A 518 -19.02 44.51 18.78
CA ILE A 518 -18.28 45.65 18.29
C ILE A 518 -19.06 46.27 17.14
N SER A 519 -19.61 47.45 17.38
CA SER A 519 -20.47 48.19 16.44
C SER A 519 -19.83 49.47 15.90
N ASN A 520 -18.69 49.87 16.46
CA ASN A 520 -17.87 50.99 16.01
C ASN A 520 -16.41 50.56 15.93
N ASP A 521 -15.63 51.21 15.06
CA ASP A 521 -14.19 50.98 14.94
C ASP A 521 -13.47 51.21 16.26
N ILE A 522 -12.47 50.37 16.54
CA ILE A 522 -11.53 50.52 17.66
C ILE A 522 -10.15 50.78 17.04
N SER A 523 -9.83 52.06 16.83
CA SER A 523 -8.61 52.46 16.13
C SER A 523 -7.34 52.18 16.93
N SER A 524 -6.25 51.91 16.21
CA SER A 524 -4.93 51.72 16.82
C SER A 524 -4.37 53.03 17.40
N ILE A 525 -4.03 53.02 18.69
CA ILE A 525 -3.44 54.15 19.40
C ILE A 525 -2.08 53.75 19.97
N PRO A 526 -1.00 54.49 19.69
CA PRO A 526 0.32 54.18 20.22
C PRO A 526 0.32 54.07 21.76
N GLY A 527 0.69 52.90 22.28
CA GLY A 527 0.77 52.64 23.71
C GLY A 527 -0.57 52.33 24.40
N ASN A 528 -1.68 52.25 23.66
CA ASN A 528 -2.91 51.63 24.17
C ASN A 528 -2.86 50.14 23.84
N HIS A 529 -2.74 49.29 24.86
CA HIS A 529 -2.75 47.85 24.74
C HIS A 529 -3.94 47.30 25.53
N THR A 530 -4.99 46.91 24.81
CA THR A 530 -6.20 46.31 25.39
C THR A 530 -6.31 44.83 25.04
N ILE A 531 -6.53 43.98 26.04
CA ILE A 531 -6.89 42.56 25.88
C ILE A 531 -8.33 42.37 26.34
N PHE A 532 -9.20 41.89 25.45
CA PHE A 532 -10.55 41.46 25.76
C PHE A 532 -10.56 39.96 26.03
N VAL A 533 -11.06 39.57 27.21
CA VAL A 533 -11.25 38.17 27.61
C VAL A 533 -12.74 37.93 27.78
N VAL A 534 -13.34 37.17 26.87
CA VAL A 534 -14.80 37.11 26.69
C VAL A 534 -15.31 35.69 26.92
N ASP A 535 -16.07 35.48 27.99
CA ASP A 535 -16.77 34.21 28.25
C ASP A 535 -18.11 34.19 27.50
N GLY A 536 -18.00 34.15 26.18
CA GLY A 536 -19.08 34.28 25.21
C GLY A 536 -18.52 34.48 23.80
N ASP A 537 -19.36 34.99 22.90
CA ASP A 537 -18.96 35.29 21.52
C ASP A 537 -18.38 36.71 21.40
N VAL A 538 -17.51 36.90 20.41
CA VAL A 538 -17.13 38.23 19.91
C VAL A 538 -17.76 38.43 18.53
N LYS A 539 -18.61 39.45 18.39
CA LYS A 539 -19.36 39.74 17.16
C LYS A 539 -18.99 41.11 16.63
N VAL A 540 -18.60 41.19 15.37
CA VAL A 540 -18.21 42.44 14.72
C VAL A 540 -19.26 42.82 13.68
N ASP A 541 -19.79 44.04 13.77
CA ASP A 541 -20.81 44.52 12.85
C ASP A 541 -20.24 44.86 11.46
N ALA A 542 -21.11 44.80 10.45
CA ALA A 542 -20.73 44.92 9.05
C ALA A 542 -20.01 46.22 8.66
N GLN A 543 -20.28 47.32 9.37
CA GLN A 543 -19.67 48.63 9.07
C GLN A 543 -18.31 48.84 9.75
N VAL A 544 -17.95 47.99 10.72
CA VAL A 544 -16.65 48.06 11.37
C VAL A 544 -15.58 47.64 10.36
N SER A 545 -14.57 48.49 10.21
CA SER A 545 -13.43 48.35 9.31
C SER A 545 -12.12 48.13 10.05
N GLU A 546 -12.05 48.50 11.33
CA GLU A 546 -10.85 48.37 12.16
C GLU A 546 -11.19 47.99 13.60
N ILE A 547 -10.50 46.97 14.13
CA ILE A 547 -10.48 46.67 15.56
C ILE A 547 -9.04 46.46 16.05
N THR A 548 -8.73 46.95 17.24
CA THR A 548 -7.39 46.87 17.82
C THR A 548 -7.44 46.24 19.20
N GLY A 549 -6.62 45.21 19.41
CA GLY A 549 -6.57 44.47 20.67
C GLY A 549 -6.21 42.99 20.48
N ILE A 550 -5.97 42.30 21.60
CA ILE A 550 -6.07 40.85 21.64
C ILE A 550 -7.47 40.48 22.11
N TYR A 551 -8.12 39.59 21.37
CA TYR A 551 -9.41 39.02 21.72
C TYR A 551 -9.19 37.55 22.08
N MET A 552 -9.53 37.16 23.31
CA MET A 552 -9.52 35.77 23.77
C MET A 552 -10.93 35.40 24.20
N MET A 553 -11.51 34.31 23.68
CA MET A 553 -12.90 33.99 23.95
C MET A 553 -13.17 32.49 24.11
N SER A 554 -14.15 32.15 24.94
CA SER A 554 -14.64 30.77 25.08
C SER A 554 -15.56 30.36 23.92
N GLY A 555 -16.29 31.31 23.33
CA GLY A 555 -17.20 31.11 22.21
C GLY A 555 -16.56 31.37 20.84
N ASP A 556 -17.40 31.83 19.91
CA ASP A 556 -17.01 32.07 18.52
C ASP A 556 -16.54 33.52 18.31
N PHE A 557 -15.56 33.69 17.43
CA PHE A 557 -15.27 34.99 16.83
C PHE A 557 -16.01 35.08 15.51
N ILE A 558 -16.84 36.11 15.33
CA ILE A 558 -17.66 36.32 14.14
C ILE A 558 -17.28 37.68 13.53
N SER A 559 -16.55 37.66 12.40
CA SER A 559 -16.04 38.88 11.74
C SER A 559 -17.14 39.73 11.09
N ASP A 560 -18.30 39.14 10.83
CA ASP A 560 -19.47 39.79 10.28
C ASP A 560 -20.76 39.22 10.91
N SER A 561 -21.32 39.96 11.86
CA SER A 561 -22.57 39.61 12.53
C SER A 561 -23.80 39.66 11.61
N SER A 562 -23.72 40.36 10.46
CA SER A 562 -24.84 40.50 9.52
C SER A 562 -24.82 39.47 8.39
N GLY A 563 -23.65 38.88 8.11
CA GLY A 563 -23.42 37.92 7.02
C GLY A 563 -23.54 38.53 5.61
N THR A 564 -23.40 39.85 5.50
CA THR A 564 -23.58 40.62 4.26
C THR A 564 -22.58 41.78 4.11
N SER A 565 -21.55 41.83 4.94
CA SER A 565 -20.56 42.89 4.92
C SER A 565 -19.69 42.84 3.66
N GLN A 566 -19.57 44.01 3.03
CA GLN A 566 -18.66 44.27 1.91
C GLN A 566 -17.51 45.20 2.29
N VAL A 567 -17.22 45.31 3.59
CA VAL A 567 -16.16 46.15 4.15
C VAL A 567 -15.04 45.25 4.62
N GLN A 568 -13.78 45.54 4.26
CA GLN A 568 -12.63 44.82 4.81
C GLN A 568 -12.54 45.06 6.32
N LEU A 569 -12.29 44.02 7.11
CA LEU A 569 -11.97 44.16 8.54
C LEU A 569 -10.46 44.05 8.76
N THR A 570 -9.88 45.06 9.36
CA THR A 570 -8.50 45.03 9.85
C THR A 570 -8.47 44.79 11.35
N ILE A 571 -7.82 43.72 11.78
CA ILE A 571 -7.57 43.36 13.18
C ILE A 571 -6.11 43.67 13.50
N ASN A 572 -5.85 44.73 14.25
CA ASN A 572 -4.53 45.06 14.77
C ASN A 572 -4.31 44.34 16.11
N GLY A 573 -3.83 43.10 16.06
CA GLY A 573 -3.60 42.27 17.23
C GLY A 573 -3.80 40.79 16.95
N SER A 574 -4.57 40.10 17.78
CA SER A 574 -4.75 38.64 17.66
C SER A 574 -6.11 38.18 18.16
N VAL A 575 -6.60 37.10 17.57
CA VAL A 575 -7.85 36.44 17.96
C VAL A 575 -7.53 35.01 18.39
N ILE A 576 -8.02 34.64 19.57
CA ILE A 576 -7.89 33.29 20.13
C ILE A 576 -9.29 32.82 20.52
N ALA A 577 -9.90 31.99 19.68
CA ALA A 577 -11.21 31.41 19.93
C ALA A 577 -11.09 29.95 20.37
N LEU A 578 -11.76 29.58 21.47
CA LEU A 578 -11.94 28.18 21.86
C LEU A 578 -13.14 27.52 21.15
N GLY A 579 -14.06 28.33 20.61
CA GLY A 579 -15.10 27.91 19.68
C GLY A 579 -14.59 27.88 18.24
N GLN A 580 -15.27 28.62 17.35
CA GLN A 580 -14.92 28.75 15.93
C GLN A 580 -14.44 30.15 15.58
N LEU A 581 -13.52 30.22 14.62
CA LEU A 581 -13.19 31.46 13.91
C LEU A 581 -14.08 31.55 12.67
N GLN A 582 -15.16 32.34 12.73
CA GLN A 582 -16.10 32.56 11.63
C GLN A 582 -15.73 33.84 10.87
N LEU A 583 -14.99 33.68 9.78
CA LEU A 583 -14.60 34.76 8.88
C LEU A 583 -15.61 34.86 7.74
N GLY A 584 -16.59 35.75 7.92
CA GLY A 584 -17.80 35.81 7.10
C GLY A 584 -17.86 36.96 6.08
N ARG A 585 -16.83 37.80 5.99
CA ARG A 585 -16.87 38.97 5.10
C ARG A 585 -16.71 38.57 3.65
N ASP A 586 -17.46 39.25 2.77
CA ASP A 586 -17.40 39.04 1.33
C ASP A 586 -17.43 40.40 0.63
N LEU A 587 -16.28 40.86 0.14
CA LEU A 587 -16.15 42.16 -0.52
C LEU A 587 -16.79 42.18 -1.91
N GLY A 588 -17.31 41.04 -2.37
CA GLY A 588 -17.82 40.86 -3.71
C GLY A 588 -16.73 41.13 -4.73
N VAL A 589 -17.14 41.69 -5.87
CA VAL A 589 -16.36 41.77 -7.10
C VAL A 589 -16.82 42.95 -7.95
N GLY A 590 -15.88 43.57 -8.67
CA GLY A 590 -16.14 44.70 -9.56
C GLY A 590 -16.09 46.10 -8.93
N ASN A 591 -15.92 46.21 -7.61
CA ASN A 591 -15.61 47.47 -6.92
C ASN A 591 -14.09 47.65 -6.75
N VAL A 592 -13.63 48.85 -6.39
CA VAL A 592 -12.18 49.16 -6.22
C VAL A 592 -11.53 48.27 -5.15
N ASN A 593 -12.24 48.01 -4.06
CA ASN A 593 -11.87 47.06 -3.01
C ASN A 593 -12.80 45.86 -3.14
N ASN A 594 -12.27 44.71 -3.56
CA ASN A 594 -13.05 43.50 -3.81
C ASN A 594 -12.20 42.23 -3.59
N ASN A 595 -12.79 41.04 -3.63
CA ASN A 595 -12.08 39.79 -3.33
C ASN A 595 -10.95 39.44 -4.34
N GLU A 596 -10.85 40.11 -5.50
CA GLU A 596 -9.76 39.91 -6.47
C GLU A 596 -8.43 40.47 -5.95
N ASN A 597 -8.48 41.58 -5.22
CA ASN A 597 -7.28 42.35 -4.89
C ASN A 597 -7.17 42.76 -3.42
N THR A 598 -8.21 42.49 -2.64
CA THR A 598 -8.34 42.93 -1.25
C THR A 598 -8.75 41.75 -0.38
N PRO A 599 -8.00 41.43 0.68
CA PRO A 599 -8.44 40.42 1.65
C PRO A 599 -9.69 40.91 2.38
N ALA A 600 -10.64 40.03 2.63
CA ALA A 600 -11.85 40.33 3.39
C ALA A 600 -11.54 40.59 4.88
N GLU A 601 -10.56 39.87 5.43
CA GLU A 601 -10.02 40.07 6.77
C GLU A 601 -8.49 40.19 6.76
N VAL A 602 -7.97 41.14 7.52
CA VAL A 602 -6.52 41.38 7.69
C VAL A 602 -6.18 41.25 9.17
N PHE A 603 -5.23 40.39 9.52
CA PHE A 603 -4.69 40.30 10.87
C PHE A 603 -3.26 40.82 10.88
N ASN A 604 -3.06 41.96 11.51
CA ASN A 604 -1.74 42.55 11.68
C ASN A 604 -1.19 42.11 13.04
N TRP A 605 -0.12 41.32 13.03
CA TRP A 605 0.55 40.94 14.27
C TRP A 605 1.13 42.16 14.98
N GLN A 606 0.81 42.30 16.27
CA GLN A 606 1.26 43.40 17.11
C GLN A 606 2.12 42.87 18.26
N PRO A 607 3.46 42.71 18.08
CA PRO A 607 4.33 42.09 19.08
C PRO A 607 4.40 42.86 20.41
N GLN A 608 3.95 44.11 20.44
CA GLN A 608 3.86 44.92 21.65
C GLN A 608 2.98 44.29 22.73
N TYR A 609 1.92 43.55 22.37
CA TYR A 609 1.03 42.92 23.36
C TYR A 609 1.69 41.78 24.16
N ILE A 610 2.69 41.12 23.58
CA ILE A 610 3.43 40.03 24.26
C ILE A 610 4.73 40.50 24.91
N THR A 611 5.08 41.78 24.76
CA THR A 611 6.25 42.38 25.42
C THR A 611 5.89 43.41 26.49
N ASP A 612 4.61 43.76 26.61
CA ASP A 612 4.08 44.64 27.66
C ASP A 612 4.11 43.95 29.04
N SER A 613 4.99 44.44 29.91
CA SER A 613 5.17 43.90 31.26
C SER A 613 3.94 44.04 32.16
N GLU A 614 3.11 45.07 31.98
CA GLU A 614 1.88 45.24 32.76
C GLU A 614 0.86 44.17 32.36
N LEU A 615 0.61 43.99 31.06
CA LEU A 615 -0.32 42.96 30.57
C LEU A 615 0.07 41.55 31.02
N ILE A 616 1.36 41.24 31.00
CA ILE A 616 1.86 39.94 31.44
C ILE A 616 1.71 39.77 32.94
N SER A 617 2.04 40.80 33.72
CA SER A 617 1.84 40.77 35.17
C SER A 617 0.37 40.51 35.49
N TYR A 618 -0.56 41.17 34.78
CA TYR A 618 -1.99 40.90 34.90
C TYR A 618 -2.37 39.46 34.54
N LEU A 619 -1.96 38.95 33.37
CA LEU A 619 -2.40 37.62 32.89
C LEU A 619 -1.75 36.44 33.62
N THR A 620 -0.52 36.61 34.13
CA THR A 620 0.26 35.52 34.74
C THR A 620 0.32 35.59 36.27
N GLY A 621 0.12 36.78 36.84
CA GLY A 621 0.30 37.03 38.28
C GLY A 621 1.77 37.06 38.72
N SER A 622 2.72 37.04 37.78
CA SER A 622 4.15 37.14 38.06
C SER A 622 4.77 38.35 37.39
N ASP A 623 5.59 39.10 38.14
CA ASP A 623 6.49 40.13 37.61
C ASP A 623 7.58 39.46 36.77
N THR A 624 7.24 39.19 35.50
CA THR A 624 8.09 38.39 34.62
C THR A 624 8.87 39.35 33.73
N THR A 625 10.19 39.39 33.87
CA THR A 625 11.07 40.17 33.01
C THR A 625 11.55 39.32 31.83
N TYR A 626 11.33 39.77 30.59
CA TYR A 626 11.97 39.12 29.44
C TYR A 626 13.46 39.47 29.39
N THR A 627 14.27 38.45 29.16
CA THR A 627 15.64 38.63 28.68
C THR A 627 15.71 38.04 27.28
N TRP A 628 15.73 38.90 26.27
CA TRP A 628 15.95 38.43 24.90
C TRP A 628 17.40 38.03 24.74
N ARG A 629 17.66 36.82 24.24
CA ARG A 629 19.00 36.33 23.93
C ARG A 629 18.97 35.73 22.54
N GLU A 630 19.73 36.34 21.64
CA GLU A 630 20.05 35.78 20.34
C GLU A 630 20.86 34.49 20.57
N VAL A 631 20.39 33.39 19.98
CA VAL A 631 21.11 32.11 19.99
C VAL A 631 21.64 31.91 18.57
N GLU A 632 22.95 32.06 18.40
CA GLU A 632 23.66 31.72 17.15
C GLU A 632 23.66 30.23 16.85
#